data_AF-A0A0D1XC45-F1
#
_entry.id   AF-A0A0D1XC45-F1
#
_cell.length_a   1.000
_cell.length_b   1.000
_cell.length_c   1.000
_cell.angle_alpha   90.00
_cell.angle_beta   90.00
_cell.angle_gamma   90.00
#
_symmetry.space_group_name_H-M   'P 1'
#
loop_
_entity.id
_entity.type
_entity.pdbx_description
1 polymer ?
#
loop_
_entity_poly.entity_id
_entity_poly.type
_entity_poly.pdbx_seq_one_letter_code
_entity_poly.pdbx_strand_id
1 'polypeptide(L)'
;MGHMQLLSNFIFETMPSLAEHRTFDPTYSQRIISVALKTPYLMYEIMALSAVHLSRTRVSQARYYLNEAITLQTEALSLFNSSMGNKSIGTTAETDIPSAINDIRKIESAPMLLFANFLGIHALADTISRAKSDPNSSLNDFVSYLYLHRGVRSIIGQSWNSLLHSDISPILVDTQALLSNNSPKLDEEILEIFQRFNSLVDEADMDEASKIACRSAISLLQFVYRYAYPMRSEKNQKRPPGIIWAWPVMLPGLKPL
;
A
#
# COMPACT_ATOMS: atom_id res chain seq x y z
N MET A 1 -26.23 6.10 -9.41
CA MET A 1 -25.40 7.33 -9.41
C MET A 1 -24.30 7.31 -8.35
N GLY A 2 -24.50 6.72 -7.15
CA GLY A 2 -23.49 6.66 -6.08
C GLY A 2 -22.12 6.10 -6.50
N HIS A 3 -22.07 4.92 -7.13
CA HIS A 3 -20.79 4.35 -7.62
C HIS A 3 -20.03 5.25 -8.60
N MET A 4 -20.72 5.95 -9.52
CA MET A 4 -20.09 6.90 -10.44
C MET A 4 -19.53 8.13 -9.72
N GLN A 5 -20.22 8.60 -8.67
CA GLN A 5 -19.71 9.68 -7.81
C GLN A 5 -18.44 9.24 -7.07
N LEU A 6 -18.43 8.03 -6.50
CA LEU A 6 -17.27 7.49 -5.80
C LEU A 6 -16.08 7.30 -6.76
N LEU A 7 -16.31 6.76 -7.96
CA LEU A 7 -15.27 6.61 -8.96
C LEU A 7 -14.72 7.96 -9.44
N SER A 8 -15.61 8.93 -9.71
CA SER A 8 -15.20 10.30 -10.06
C SER A 8 -14.36 10.94 -8.95
N ASN A 9 -14.83 10.88 -7.70
CA ASN A 9 -14.10 11.38 -6.55
C ASN A 9 -12.76 10.64 -6.34
N PHE A 10 -12.68 9.35 -6.70
CA PHE A 10 -11.42 8.63 -6.63
C PHE A 10 -10.38 9.23 -7.58
N ILE A 11 -10.78 9.41 -8.85
CA ILE A 11 -9.90 9.88 -9.93
C ILE A 11 -9.43 11.31 -9.68
N PHE A 12 -10.33 12.21 -9.29
CA PHE A 12 -10.07 13.65 -9.26
C PHE A 12 -9.62 14.17 -7.89
N GLU A 13 -9.97 13.48 -6.79
CA GLU A 13 -9.72 14.00 -5.44
C GLU A 13 -8.91 13.02 -4.60
N THR A 14 -9.32 11.75 -4.52
CA THR A 14 -8.70 10.76 -3.63
C THR A 14 -7.29 10.39 -4.07
N MET A 15 -7.10 9.99 -5.32
CA MET A 15 -5.77 9.64 -5.83
C MET A 15 -4.77 10.81 -5.76
N PRO A 16 -5.13 12.04 -6.18
CA PRO A 16 -4.25 13.20 -6.00
C PRO A 16 -3.91 13.48 -4.54
N SER A 17 -4.84 13.28 -3.60
CA SER A 17 -4.58 13.48 -2.17
C SER A 17 -3.51 12.52 -1.62
N LEU A 18 -3.41 11.31 -2.17
CA LEU A 18 -2.41 10.29 -1.80
C LEU A 18 -1.02 10.60 -2.35
N ALA A 19 -0.91 11.53 -3.31
CA ALA A 19 0.35 11.92 -3.95
C ALA A 19 1.01 13.16 -3.31
N GLU A 20 0.44 13.68 -2.20
CA GLU A 20 0.92 14.81 -1.38
C GLU A 20 1.47 16.02 -2.18
N HIS A 21 0.60 17.01 -2.44
CA HIS A 21 0.92 18.37 -2.91
C HIS A 21 1.94 18.48 -4.06
N ARG A 22 1.98 17.51 -4.99
CA ARG A 22 2.87 17.53 -6.16
C ARG A 22 2.19 16.99 -7.39
N THR A 23 2.84 17.14 -8.55
CA THR A 23 2.34 16.74 -9.87
C THR A 23 2.02 15.25 -9.89
N PHE A 24 0.78 14.90 -9.54
CA PHE A 24 0.21 13.59 -9.78
C PHE A 24 0.11 13.41 -11.29
N ASP A 25 0.81 12.40 -11.83
CA ASP A 25 0.69 12.08 -13.25
C ASP A 25 -0.70 11.44 -13.49
N PRO A 26 -1.60 12.10 -14.25
CA PRO A 26 -2.94 11.59 -14.48
C PRO A 26 -2.95 10.25 -15.23
N THR A 27 -1.85 9.88 -15.91
CA THR A 27 -1.72 8.58 -16.56
C THR A 27 -1.71 7.43 -15.55
N TYR A 28 -1.31 7.66 -14.29
CA TYR A 28 -1.38 6.65 -13.24
C TYR A 28 -2.83 6.30 -12.88
N SER A 29 -3.69 7.30 -12.71
CA SER A 29 -5.14 7.06 -12.52
C SER A 29 -5.73 6.27 -13.69
N GLN A 30 -5.39 6.64 -14.93
CA GLN A 30 -5.90 5.93 -16.12
C GLN A 30 -5.52 4.45 -16.11
N ARG A 31 -4.27 4.12 -15.78
CA ARG A 31 -3.79 2.72 -15.72
C ARG A 31 -4.48 1.94 -14.60
N ILE A 32 -4.54 2.51 -13.39
CA ILE A 32 -5.21 1.90 -12.24
C ILE A 32 -6.68 1.61 -12.56
N ILE A 33 -7.39 2.58 -13.16
CA ILE A 33 -8.79 2.41 -13.54
C ILE A 33 -8.95 1.37 -14.66
N SER A 34 -8.06 1.32 -15.65
CA SER A 34 -8.08 0.29 -16.71
C SER A 34 -7.99 -1.14 -16.12
N VAL A 35 -7.14 -1.34 -15.11
CA VAL A 35 -7.04 -2.62 -14.40
C VAL A 35 -8.31 -2.86 -13.57
N ALA A 36 -8.78 -1.86 -12.82
CA ALA A 36 -9.97 -1.97 -11.96
C ALA A 36 -11.25 -2.31 -12.75
N LEU A 37 -11.41 -1.78 -13.97
CA LEU A 37 -12.56 -2.09 -14.82
C LEU A 37 -12.67 -3.57 -15.19
N LYS A 38 -11.54 -4.29 -15.20
CA LYS A 38 -11.48 -5.74 -15.48
C LYS A 38 -11.47 -6.59 -14.20
N THR A 39 -11.42 -5.95 -13.03
CA THR A 39 -11.16 -6.63 -11.75
C THR A 39 -12.13 -6.10 -10.68
N PRO A 40 -13.28 -6.77 -10.48
CA PRO A 40 -14.33 -6.30 -9.59
C PRO A 40 -13.85 -5.98 -8.17
N TYR A 41 -13.11 -6.87 -7.52
CA TYR A 41 -12.64 -6.64 -6.14
C TYR A 41 -11.80 -5.36 -6.02
N LEU A 42 -10.97 -5.04 -7.03
CA LEU A 42 -10.17 -3.82 -7.05
C LEU A 42 -11.05 -2.59 -7.24
N MET A 43 -12.04 -2.65 -8.13
CA MET A 43 -12.99 -1.55 -8.33
C MET A 43 -13.78 -1.23 -7.05
N TYR A 44 -14.26 -2.26 -6.34
CA TYR A 44 -14.96 -2.07 -5.07
C TYR A 44 -14.07 -1.43 -4.02
N GLU A 45 -12.81 -1.85 -3.88
CA GLU A 45 -11.89 -1.26 -2.91
C GLU A 45 -11.55 0.20 -3.23
N ILE A 46 -11.35 0.51 -4.51
CA ILE A 46 -11.12 1.89 -4.98
C ILE A 46 -12.31 2.79 -4.62
N MET A 47 -13.54 2.31 -4.81
CA MET A 47 -14.73 3.05 -4.41
C MET A 47 -14.88 3.15 -2.89
N ALA A 48 -14.53 2.09 -2.16
CA ALA A 48 -14.57 2.07 -0.70
C ALA A 48 -13.62 3.12 -0.11
N LEU A 49 -12.38 3.17 -0.59
CA LEU A 49 -11.40 4.18 -0.20
C LEU A 49 -11.85 5.60 -0.54
N SER A 50 -12.49 5.78 -1.70
CA SER A 50 -13.10 7.05 -2.09
C SER A 50 -14.23 7.48 -1.14
N ALA A 51 -15.05 6.53 -0.67
CA ALA A 51 -16.09 6.78 0.32
C ALA A 51 -15.47 7.18 1.67
N VAL A 52 -14.39 6.53 2.12
CA VAL A 52 -13.63 6.97 3.31
C VAL A 52 -13.15 8.41 3.14
N HIS A 53 -12.59 8.77 1.99
CA HIS A 53 -12.16 10.14 1.72
C HIS A 53 -13.32 11.14 1.77
N LEU A 54 -14.45 10.84 1.13
CA LEU A 54 -15.65 11.68 1.18
C LEU A 54 -16.20 11.84 2.59
N SER A 55 -16.13 10.81 3.43
CA SER A 55 -16.58 10.92 4.81
C SER A 55 -15.81 11.98 5.62
N ARG A 56 -14.56 12.25 5.22
CA ARG A 56 -13.66 13.22 5.86
C ARG A 56 -13.81 14.62 5.28
N THR A 57 -14.05 14.72 3.98
CA THR A 57 -14.20 16.02 3.29
C THR A 57 -15.64 16.55 3.33
N ARG A 58 -16.64 15.68 3.52
CA ARG A 58 -18.06 16.03 3.63
C ARG A 58 -18.63 15.62 4.98
N VAL A 59 -18.25 16.38 6.02
CA VAL A 59 -18.57 16.07 7.42
C VAL A 59 -20.07 15.89 7.68
N SER A 60 -20.95 16.64 7.00
CA SER A 60 -22.41 16.50 7.13
C SER A 60 -22.96 15.15 6.66
N GLN A 61 -22.22 14.45 5.79
CA GLN A 61 -22.58 13.14 5.24
C GLN A 61 -21.60 12.04 5.69
N ALA A 62 -20.76 12.31 6.70
CA ALA A 62 -19.70 11.39 7.12
C ALA A 62 -20.21 9.98 7.42
N ARG A 63 -21.30 9.88 8.19
CA ARG A 63 -21.91 8.59 8.57
C ARG A 63 -22.38 7.81 7.34
N TYR A 64 -22.98 8.48 6.37
CA TYR A 64 -23.45 7.86 5.14
C TYR A 64 -22.28 7.24 4.36
N TYR A 65 -21.22 8.02 4.11
CA TYR A 65 -20.07 7.55 3.35
C TYR A 65 -19.24 6.49 4.11
N LEU A 66 -19.18 6.52 5.44
CA LEU A 66 -18.56 5.44 6.22
C LEU A 66 -19.32 4.12 6.09
N ASN A 67 -20.66 4.14 6.13
CA ASN A 67 -21.45 2.93 5.91
C ASN A 67 -21.27 2.38 4.49
N GLU A 68 -21.18 3.27 3.50
CA GLU A 68 -20.93 2.88 2.11
C GLU A 68 -19.52 2.29 1.95
N ALA A 69 -18.50 2.86 2.59
CA ALA A 69 -17.14 2.31 2.61
C ALA A 69 -17.09 0.88 3.17
N ILE A 70 -17.75 0.63 4.30
CA ILE A 70 -17.82 -0.71 4.92
C ILE A 70 -18.48 -1.71 3.97
N THR A 71 -19.61 -1.32 3.36
CA THR A 71 -20.34 -2.19 2.43
C THR A 71 -19.48 -2.56 1.22
N LEU A 72 -18.82 -1.57 0.61
CA LEU A 72 -17.97 -1.75 -0.55
C LEU A 72 -16.72 -2.57 -0.24
N GLN A 73 -16.06 -2.33 0.88
CA GLN A 73 -14.87 -3.09 1.30
C GLN A 73 -15.23 -4.55 1.62
N THR A 74 -16.38 -4.79 2.27
CA THR A 74 -16.86 -6.15 2.55
C THR A 74 -17.06 -6.93 1.25
N GLU A 75 -17.68 -6.29 0.25
CA GLU A 75 -17.86 -6.88 -1.07
C GLU A 75 -16.53 -7.11 -1.78
N ALA A 76 -15.60 -6.14 -1.70
CA ALA A 76 -14.27 -6.26 -2.27
C ALA A 76 -13.50 -7.46 -1.70
N LEU A 77 -13.52 -7.64 -0.37
CA LEU A 77 -12.91 -8.78 0.32
C LEU A 77 -13.58 -10.11 -0.04
N SER A 78 -14.91 -10.14 -0.13
CA SER A 78 -15.67 -11.33 -0.54
C SER A 78 -15.28 -11.78 -1.95
N LEU A 79 -15.22 -10.84 -2.91
CA LEU A 79 -14.82 -11.10 -4.29
C LEU A 79 -13.35 -11.50 -4.39
N PHE A 80 -12.46 -10.85 -3.63
CA PHE A 80 -11.05 -11.21 -3.59
C PHE A 80 -10.86 -12.64 -3.07
N ASN A 81 -11.45 -12.96 -1.91
CA ASN A 81 -11.38 -14.29 -1.31
C ASN A 81 -12.01 -15.36 -2.19
N SER A 82 -13.10 -15.07 -2.88
CA SER A 82 -13.71 -16.00 -3.84
C SER A 82 -12.80 -16.24 -5.05
N SER A 83 -12.14 -15.19 -5.54
CA SER A 83 -11.18 -15.30 -6.65
C SER A 83 -9.92 -16.11 -6.28
N MET A 84 -9.55 -16.10 -5.00
CA MET A 84 -8.45 -16.89 -4.43
C MET A 84 -8.88 -18.32 -4.06
N GLY A 85 -10.06 -18.50 -3.47
CA GLY A 85 -10.61 -19.77 -3.00
C GLY A 85 -11.01 -20.71 -4.15
N ASN A 86 -11.60 -20.17 -5.22
CA ASN A 86 -11.88 -20.93 -6.44
C ASN A 86 -10.61 -21.41 -7.17
N LYS A 87 -9.43 -20.91 -6.76
CA LYS A 87 -8.11 -21.29 -7.29
C LYS A 87 -7.28 -22.13 -6.31
N SER A 88 -7.80 -22.38 -5.10
CA SER A 88 -7.17 -23.20 -4.06
C SER A 88 -7.68 -24.66 -4.04
N ILE A 89 -8.56 -25.05 -4.98
CA ILE A 89 -8.90 -26.47 -5.18
C ILE A 89 -7.69 -27.15 -5.83
N GLY A 90 -6.76 -27.61 -4.97
CA GLY A 90 -5.59 -28.37 -5.37
C GLY A 90 -4.32 -28.07 -4.57
N THR A 91 -4.37 -28.02 -3.23
CA THR A 91 -3.14 -28.07 -2.42
C THR A 91 -3.35 -28.92 -1.16
N THR A 92 -3.21 -30.23 -1.30
CA THR A 92 -2.62 -31.06 -0.25
C THR A 92 -1.13 -31.20 -0.56
N ALA A 93 -0.29 -30.81 0.39
CA ALA A 93 1.12 -31.14 0.56
C ALA A 93 2.07 -30.97 -0.65
N GLU A 94 3.02 -30.04 -0.49
CA GLU A 94 4.42 -30.09 -0.96
C GLU A 94 4.80 -31.20 -1.96
N THR A 95 4.51 -31.01 -3.24
CA THR A 95 5.39 -31.30 -4.39
C THR A 95 4.66 -30.86 -5.67
N ASP A 96 5.35 -30.13 -6.53
CA ASP A 96 4.89 -29.72 -7.87
C ASP A 96 3.60 -28.88 -7.92
N ILE A 97 3.70 -27.57 -7.61
CA ILE A 97 2.67 -26.61 -8.04
C ILE A 97 2.65 -26.62 -9.58
N PRO A 98 1.53 -27.00 -10.23
CA PRO A 98 1.44 -27.04 -11.69
C PRO A 98 1.80 -25.68 -12.30
N SER A 99 2.57 -25.69 -13.39
CA SER A 99 2.99 -24.48 -14.13
C SER A 99 1.83 -23.53 -14.44
N ALA A 100 0.65 -24.08 -14.74
CA ALA A 100 -0.58 -23.33 -14.98
C ALA A 100 -1.04 -22.47 -13.79
N ILE A 101 -0.89 -22.92 -12.54
CA ILE A 101 -1.24 -22.13 -11.35
C ILE A 101 -0.27 -20.97 -11.16
N ASN A 102 1.02 -21.21 -11.41
CA ASN A 102 2.03 -20.14 -11.40
C ASN A 102 1.78 -19.12 -12.52
N ASP A 103 1.31 -19.55 -13.69
CA ASP A 103 1.01 -18.64 -14.80
C ASP A 103 -0.28 -17.83 -14.55
N ILE A 104 -1.30 -18.39 -13.90
CA ILE A 104 -2.49 -17.64 -13.45
C ILE A 104 -2.12 -16.59 -12.38
N ARG A 105 -1.29 -16.95 -11.38
CA ARG A 105 -0.83 -16.00 -10.34
C ARG A 105 0.00 -14.86 -10.92
N LYS A 106 0.76 -15.11 -11.99
CA LYS A 106 1.49 -14.07 -12.74
C LYS A 106 0.53 -13.09 -13.43
N ILE A 107 -0.54 -13.58 -14.05
CA ILE A 107 -1.55 -12.76 -14.77
C ILE A 107 -2.30 -11.82 -13.81
N GLU A 108 -2.56 -12.24 -12.58
CA GLU A 108 -3.33 -11.45 -11.60
C GLU A 108 -2.47 -10.66 -10.61
N SER A 109 -1.14 -10.74 -10.71
CA SER A 109 -0.23 -10.07 -9.79
C SER A 109 -0.43 -8.55 -9.71
N ALA A 110 -0.73 -7.89 -10.85
CA ALA A 110 -0.97 -6.45 -10.92
C ALA A 110 -2.23 -6.01 -10.16
N PRO A 111 -3.43 -6.56 -10.45
CA PRO A 111 -4.63 -6.21 -9.69
C PRO A 111 -4.54 -6.61 -8.21
N MET A 112 -3.85 -7.71 -7.87
CA MET A 112 -3.62 -8.09 -6.47
C MET A 112 -2.74 -7.08 -5.72
N LEU A 113 -1.65 -6.61 -6.36
CA LEU A 113 -0.79 -5.58 -5.79
C LEU A 113 -1.55 -4.27 -5.57
N LEU A 114 -2.31 -3.82 -6.57
CA LEU A 114 -3.11 -2.60 -6.45
C LEU A 114 -4.17 -2.73 -5.36
N PHE A 115 -4.88 -3.86 -5.30
CA PHE A 115 -5.90 -4.11 -4.29
C PHE A 115 -5.31 -4.05 -2.87
N ALA A 116 -4.18 -4.72 -2.65
CA ALA A 116 -3.50 -4.68 -1.36
C ALA A 116 -3.04 -3.29 -0.96
N ASN A 117 -2.52 -2.51 -1.91
CA ASN A 117 -2.14 -1.13 -1.66
C ASN A 117 -3.33 -0.28 -1.22
N PHE A 118 -4.45 -0.34 -1.94
CA PHE A 118 -5.63 0.46 -1.58
C PHE A 118 -6.30 -0.02 -0.31
N LEU A 119 -6.44 -1.33 -0.13
CA LEU A 119 -6.98 -1.93 1.10
C LEU A 119 -6.12 -1.57 2.32
N GLY A 120 -4.81 -1.51 2.12
CA GLY A 120 -3.90 -1.02 3.12
C GLY A 120 -4.15 0.44 3.49
N ILE A 121 -4.17 1.34 2.51
CA ILE A 121 -4.42 2.76 2.74
C ILE A 121 -5.77 2.97 3.44
N HIS A 122 -6.79 2.17 3.07
CA HIS A 122 -8.07 2.14 3.75
C HIS A 122 -7.94 1.72 5.21
N ALA A 123 -7.30 0.58 5.50
CA ALA A 123 -7.09 0.10 6.87
C ALA A 123 -6.31 1.11 7.74
N LEU A 124 -5.31 1.80 7.16
CA LEU A 124 -4.60 2.87 7.84
C LEU A 124 -5.53 4.06 8.13
N ALA A 125 -6.35 4.45 7.15
CA ALA A 125 -7.33 5.51 7.33
C ALA A 125 -8.26 5.19 8.52
N ASP A 126 -8.77 3.97 8.60
CA ASP A 126 -9.61 3.53 9.72
C ASP A 126 -8.87 3.51 11.06
N THR A 127 -7.63 3.02 11.06
CA THR A 127 -6.76 2.98 12.24
C THR A 127 -6.55 4.39 12.81
N ILE A 128 -6.23 5.36 11.96
CA ILE A 128 -6.06 6.77 12.37
C ILE A 128 -7.37 7.34 12.93
N SER A 129 -8.51 6.99 12.34
CA SER A 129 -9.82 7.43 12.83
C SER A 129 -10.13 6.86 14.21
N ARG A 130 -9.83 5.57 14.44
CA ARG A 130 -10.04 4.90 15.74
C ARG A 130 -9.06 5.38 16.81
N ALA A 131 -7.81 5.63 16.45
CA ALA A 131 -6.78 6.15 17.35
C ALA A 131 -7.15 7.50 17.99
N LYS A 132 -7.95 8.33 17.30
CA LYS A 132 -8.48 9.58 17.87
C LYS A 132 -9.46 9.37 19.02
N SER A 133 -10.14 8.22 19.05
CA SER A 133 -11.14 7.86 20.05
C SER A 133 -10.56 6.94 21.13
N ASP A 134 -9.63 6.06 20.76
CA ASP A 134 -8.89 5.17 21.66
C ASP A 134 -7.42 5.03 21.20
N PRO A 135 -6.48 5.80 21.77
CA PRO A 135 -5.08 5.75 21.40
C PRO A 135 -4.43 4.39 21.63
N ASN A 136 -4.92 3.62 22.62
CA ASN A 136 -4.32 2.34 23.02
C ASN A 136 -4.69 1.19 22.06
N SER A 137 -5.77 1.32 21.28
CA SER A 137 -6.15 0.33 20.27
C SER A 137 -5.39 0.48 18.94
N SER A 138 -4.69 1.61 18.75
CA SER A 138 -4.15 2.03 17.46
C SER A 138 -3.00 1.16 16.91
N LEU A 139 -2.16 0.62 17.79
CA LEU A 139 -0.96 -0.12 17.38
C LEU A 139 -1.30 -1.52 16.85
N ASN A 140 -2.27 -2.19 17.48
CA ASN A 140 -2.74 -3.50 17.02
C ASN A 140 -3.37 -3.41 15.63
N ASP A 141 -4.19 -2.39 15.40
CA ASP A 141 -4.80 -2.12 14.09
C ASP A 141 -3.76 -1.82 13.02
N PHE A 142 -2.72 -1.04 13.37
CA PHE A 142 -1.60 -0.77 12.48
C PHE A 142 -0.80 -2.04 12.14
N VAL A 143 -0.60 -2.92 13.12
CA VAL A 143 0.05 -4.22 12.91
C VAL A 143 -0.79 -5.11 11.99
N SER A 144 -2.11 -5.15 12.15
CA SER A 144 -3.01 -5.86 11.22
C SER A 144 -2.90 -5.33 9.79
N TYR A 145 -2.79 -4.01 9.62
CA TYR A 145 -2.48 -3.37 8.34
C TYR A 145 -1.15 -3.86 7.75
N LEU A 146 -0.08 -3.95 8.55
CA LEU A 146 1.22 -4.45 8.09
C LEU A 146 1.16 -5.92 7.64
N TYR A 147 0.43 -6.77 8.38
CA TYR A 147 0.25 -8.18 8.02
C TYR A 147 -0.45 -8.37 6.67
N LEU A 148 -1.46 -7.54 6.38
CA LEU A 148 -2.16 -7.56 5.10
C LEU A 148 -1.20 -7.29 3.93
N HIS A 149 -0.40 -6.22 4.02
CA HIS A 149 0.61 -5.90 3.00
C HIS A 149 1.68 -6.99 2.85
N ARG A 150 2.07 -7.64 3.96
CA ARG A 150 3.03 -8.75 3.94
C ARG A 150 2.52 -9.95 3.16
N GLY A 151 1.25 -10.33 3.35
CA GLY A 151 0.64 -11.43 2.59
C GLY A 151 0.77 -11.23 1.09
N VAL A 152 0.65 -9.98 0.64
CA VAL A 152 0.74 -9.61 -0.76
C VAL A 152 2.19 -9.55 -1.26
N ARG A 153 3.15 -9.08 -0.45
CA ARG A 153 4.60 -9.16 -0.78
C ARG A 153 5.03 -10.58 -1.11
N SER A 154 4.56 -11.58 -0.35
CA SER A 154 4.90 -12.99 -0.58
C SER A 154 4.45 -13.50 -1.96
N ILE A 155 3.29 -13.03 -2.42
CA ILE A 155 2.72 -13.38 -3.73
C ILE A 155 3.43 -12.62 -4.86
N ILE A 156 3.76 -11.35 -4.61
CA ILE A 156 4.41 -10.46 -5.58
C ILE A 156 5.87 -10.85 -5.85
N GLY A 157 6.62 -11.27 -4.83
CA GLY A 157 8.04 -11.61 -4.99
C GLY A 157 8.27 -12.66 -6.08
N GLN A 158 7.36 -13.63 -6.20
CA GLN A 158 7.41 -14.68 -7.22
C GLN A 158 6.94 -14.21 -8.61
N SER A 159 6.21 -13.09 -8.67
CA SER A 159 5.58 -12.55 -9.87
C SER A 159 6.19 -11.23 -10.35
N TRP A 160 7.30 -10.77 -9.74
CA TRP A 160 7.90 -9.46 -10.03
C TRP A 160 8.23 -9.26 -11.51
N ASN A 161 8.81 -10.27 -12.16
CA ASN A 161 9.09 -10.19 -13.60
C ASN A 161 7.81 -10.04 -14.44
N SER A 162 6.71 -10.67 -14.04
CA SER A 162 5.42 -10.53 -14.73
C SER A 162 4.79 -9.15 -14.50
N LEU A 163 4.95 -8.59 -13.30
CA LEU A 163 4.53 -7.22 -12.99
C LEU A 163 5.23 -6.18 -13.88
N LEU A 164 6.53 -6.36 -14.13
CA LEU A 164 7.30 -5.51 -15.05
C LEU A 164 6.82 -5.57 -16.51
N HIS A 165 5.97 -6.52 -16.88
CA HIS A 165 5.37 -6.65 -18.22
C HIS A 165 3.85 -6.40 -18.22
N SER A 166 3.28 -5.98 -17.09
CA SER A 166 1.83 -5.76 -16.94
C SER A 166 1.40 -4.33 -17.29
N ASP A 167 0.09 -4.07 -17.28
CA ASP A 167 -0.51 -2.75 -17.52
C ASP A 167 0.01 -1.65 -16.56
N ILE A 168 0.54 -2.04 -15.40
CA ILE A 168 1.15 -1.14 -14.40
C ILE A 168 2.67 -1.02 -14.51
N SER A 169 3.30 -1.70 -15.48
CA SER A 169 4.75 -1.66 -15.69
C SER A 169 5.33 -0.24 -15.71
N PRO A 170 4.73 0.76 -16.41
CA PRO A 170 5.27 2.12 -16.40
C PRO A 170 5.34 2.73 -15.00
N ILE A 171 4.35 2.46 -14.12
CA ILE A 171 4.38 2.93 -12.72
C ILE A 171 5.61 2.35 -12.00
N LEU A 172 5.87 1.06 -12.20
CA LEU A 172 6.97 0.35 -11.55
C LEU A 172 8.34 0.77 -12.09
N VAL A 173 8.48 0.86 -13.40
CA VAL A 173 9.72 1.24 -14.09
C VAL A 173 10.07 2.69 -13.82
N ASP A 174 9.11 3.61 -13.90
CA ASP A 174 9.33 5.03 -13.58
C ASP A 174 9.78 5.18 -12.12
N THR A 175 9.11 4.47 -11.20
CA THR A 175 9.50 4.45 -9.79
C THR A 175 10.92 3.91 -9.63
N GLN A 176 11.26 2.79 -10.26
CA GLN A 176 12.60 2.20 -10.17
C GLN A 176 13.68 3.13 -10.75
N ALA A 177 13.41 3.79 -11.87
CA ALA A 177 14.33 4.74 -12.49
C ALA A 177 14.57 5.95 -11.56
N LEU A 178 13.52 6.47 -10.91
CA LEU A 178 13.63 7.57 -9.97
C LEU A 178 14.43 7.20 -8.71
N LEU A 179 14.27 5.96 -8.23
CA LEU A 179 15.04 5.44 -7.10
C LEU A 179 16.52 5.22 -7.46
N SER A 180 16.82 4.82 -8.70
CA SER A 180 18.19 4.49 -9.13
C SER A 180 19.01 5.74 -9.51
N ASN A 181 18.36 6.75 -10.09
CA ASN A 181 19.05 7.91 -10.65
C ASN A 181 19.32 9.04 -9.65
N ASN A 182 18.66 9.01 -8.49
CA ASN A 182 18.80 10.03 -7.46
C ASN A 182 18.99 9.37 -6.11
N SER A 183 19.91 9.87 -5.29
CA SER A 183 19.94 9.62 -3.85
C SER A 183 19.79 10.97 -3.15
N PRO A 184 18.55 11.43 -2.96
CA PRO A 184 18.31 12.74 -2.40
C PRO A 184 18.94 12.92 -1.02
N LYS A 185 19.39 14.11 -0.67
CA LYS A 185 19.89 14.35 0.68
C LYS A 185 18.73 14.51 1.67
N LEU A 186 18.90 13.95 2.87
CA LEU A 186 18.05 14.26 4.00
C LEU A 186 18.58 15.51 4.72
N ASP A 187 17.66 16.28 5.28
CA ASP A 187 17.98 17.32 6.27
C ASP A 187 18.65 16.69 7.51
N GLU A 188 19.62 17.40 8.09
CA GLU A 188 20.40 16.94 9.24
C GLU A 188 19.51 16.61 10.46
N GLU A 189 18.50 17.44 10.73
CA GLU A 189 17.50 17.20 11.77
C GLU A 189 16.76 15.86 11.59
N ILE A 190 16.43 15.49 10.36
CA ILE A 190 15.76 14.21 10.08
C ILE A 190 16.75 13.05 10.24
N LEU A 191 18.01 13.24 9.86
CA LEU A 191 19.06 12.24 10.11
C LEU A 191 19.22 11.98 11.61
N GLU A 192 19.23 13.01 12.44
CA GLU A 192 19.29 12.90 13.90
C GLU A 192 18.08 12.13 14.47
N ILE A 193 16.87 12.33 13.95
CA ILE A 193 15.69 11.55 14.34
C ILE A 193 15.89 10.05 14.06
N PHE A 194 16.35 9.70 12.85
CA PHE A 194 16.61 8.29 12.51
C PHE A 194 17.76 7.70 13.32
N GLN A 195 18.79 8.47 13.65
CA GLN A 195 19.85 8.04 14.57
C GLN A 195 19.29 7.75 15.97
N ARG A 196 18.46 8.65 16.49
CA ARG A 196 17.78 8.46 17.78
C ARG A 196 16.90 7.22 17.81
N PHE A 197 16.17 6.91 16.72
CA PHE A 197 15.42 5.65 16.64
C PHE A 197 16.33 4.43 16.73
N ASN A 198 17.51 4.44 16.10
CA ASN A 198 18.46 3.33 16.24
C ASN A 198 18.99 3.22 17.68
N SER A 199 19.34 4.33 18.34
CA SER A 199 19.77 4.31 19.74
C SER A 199 18.71 3.75 20.68
N LEU A 200 17.43 4.10 20.47
CA LEU A 200 16.32 3.53 21.25
C LEU A 200 16.19 2.02 21.06
N VAL A 201 16.45 1.49 19.86
CA VAL A 201 16.48 0.04 19.61
C VAL A 201 17.67 -0.63 20.31
N ASP A 202 18.82 0.06 20.38
CA ASP A 202 20.01 -0.46 21.05
C ASP A 202 19.78 -0.61 22.56
N GLU A 203 19.13 0.39 23.16
CA GLU A 203 18.79 0.47 24.59
C GLU A 203 17.58 -0.42 24.98
N ALA A 204 16.76 -0.83 24.02
CA ALA A 204 15.58 -1.63 24.29
C ALA A 204 15.93 -3.03 24.81
N ASP A 205 15.13 -3.50 25.78
CA ASP A 205 15.17 -4.88 26.29
C ASP A 205 14.47 -5.82 25.29
N MET A 206 15.20 -6.18 24.24
CA MET A 206 14.75 -6.99 23.10
C MET A 206 15.85 -7.96 22.69
N ASP A 207 15.47 -9.10 22.13
CA ASP A 207 16.42 -10.04 21.55
C ASP A 207 17.08 -9.49 20.27
N GLU A 208 18.24 -10.04 19.90
CA GLU A 208 19.00 -9.57 18.74
C GLU A 208 18.24 -9.70 17.41
N ALA A 209 17.38 -10.72 17.25
CA ALA A 209 16.62 -10.87 16.01
C ALA A 209 15.58 -9.75 15.89
N SER A 210 14.91 -9.39 16.99
CA SER A 210 14.00 -8.26 17.05
C SER A 210 14.71 -6.92 16.82
N LYS A 211 15.92 -6.72 17.39
CA LYS A 211 16.74 -5.52 17.12
C LYS A 211 17.12 -5.40 15.65
N ILE A 212 17.56 -6.50 15.01
CA ILE A 212 17.88 -6.54 13.58
C ILE A 212 16.65 -6.19 12.73
N ALA A 213 15.49 -6.73 13.07
CA ALA A 213 14.25 -6.44 12.34
C ALA A 213 13.84 -4.97 12.47
N CYS A 214 13.91 -4.39 13.67
CA CYS A 214 13.64 -2.97 13.91
C CYS A 214 14.61 -2.07 13.13
N ARG A 215 15.92 -2.32 13.18
CA ARG A 215 16.91 -1.57 12.40
C ARG A 215 16.65 -1.64 10.90
N SER A 216 16.26 -2.80 10.39
CA SER A 216 15.88 -2.98 8.99
C SER A 216 14.65 -2.15 8.63
N ALA A 217 13.62 -2.15 9.49
CA ALA A 217 12.41 -1.35 9.30
C ALA A 217 12.71 0.16 9.33
N ILE A 218 13.57 0.62 10.25
CA ILE A 218 14.03 2.01 10.36
C ILE A 218 14.81 2.41 9.10
N SER A 219 15.74 1.58 8.63
CA SER A 219 16.52 1.85 7.42
C SER A 219 15.62 1.97 6.18
N LEU A 220 14.64 1.09 6.04
CA LEU A 220 13.65 1.18 4.97
C LEU A 220 12.77 2.42 5.09
N LEU A 221 12.40 2.81 6.31
CA LEU A 221 11.60 4.02 6.54
C LEU A 221 12.40 5.26 6.15
N GLN A 222 13.68 5.32 6.53
CA GLN A 222 14.60 6.39 6.15
C GLN A 222 14.78 6.47 4.63
N PHE A 223 14.94 5.31 3.97
CA PHE A 223 15.01 5.23 2.51
C PHE A 223 13.75 5.81 1.88
N VAL A 224 12.56 5.35 2.28
CA VAL A 224 11.30 5.82 1.70
C VAL A 224 11.05 7.31 2.00
N TYR A 225 11.35 7.76 3.22
CA TYR A 225 11.24 9.17 3.61
C TYR A 225 12.13 10.08 2.76
N ARG A 226 13.35 9.64 2.44
CA ARG A 226 14.28 10.36 1.55
C ARG A 226 13.66 10.76 0.23
N TYR A 227 12.89 9.86 -0.38
CA TYR A 227 12.27 10.10 -1.69
C TYR A 227 10.93 10.83 -1.57
N ALA A 228 10.19 10.63 -0.48
CA ALA A 228 8.94 11.34 -0.23
C ALA A 228 9.19 12.83 0.13
N TYR A 229 10.18 13.09 0.98
CA TYR A 229 10.50 14.41 1.56
C TYR A 229 11.99 14.76 1.49
N PRO A 230 12.60 14.81 0.30
CA PRO A 230 13.96 15.30 0.14
C PRO A 230 14.09 16.80 0.50
N MET A 231 15.32 17.17 0.84
CA MET A 231 15.74 18.51 1.25
C MET A 231 15.20 19.62 0.32
N ARG A 232 14.98 20.82 0.89
CA ARG A 232 14.37 21.97 0.16
C ARG A 232 15.10 22.33 -1.14
N SER A 233 16.41 22.14 -1.22
CA SER A 233 17.25 22.40 -2.40
C SER A 233 16.98 21.43 -3.56
N GLU A 234 16.37 20.26 -3.30
CA GLU A 234 16.07 19.22 -4.28
C GLU A 234 14.56 19.17 -4.63
N LYS A 235 13.84 20.27 -4.37
CA LYS A 235 12.38 20.35 -4.59
C LYS A 235 11.92 20.18 -6.03
N ASN A 236 12.76 20.51 -7.00
CA ASN A 236 12.41 20.51 -8.42
C ASN A 236 12.62 19.14 -9.11
N GLN A 237 13.13 18.13 -8.41
CA GLN A 237 13.30 16.79 -9.00
C GLN A 237 11.95 16.05 -9.05
N LYS A 238 11.74 15.29 -10.13
CA LYS A 238 10.64 14.31 -10.22
C LYS A 238 10.79 13.27 -9.11
N ARG A 239 9.67 12.82 -8.54
CA ARG A 239 9.64 11.92 -7.38
C ARG A 239 8.71 10.75 -7.63
N PRO A 240 9.02 9.57 -7.07
CA PRO A 240 8.12 8.43 -7.15
C PRO A 240 6.84 8.76 -6.36
N PRO A 241 5.66 8.82 -7.00
CA PRO A 241 4.42 9.17 -6.33
C PRO A 241 4.07 8.09 -5.31
N GLY A 242 3.65 8.51 -4.11
CA GLY A 242 3.16 7.57 -3.11
C GLY A 242 4.20 6.57 -2.61
N ILE A 243 5.51 6.83 -2.77
CA ILE A 243 6.58 5.93 -2.31
C ILE A 243 6.47 5.61 -0.81
N ILE A 244 5.90 6.52 0.00
CA ILE A 244 5.61 6.30 1.42
C ILE A 244 4.71 5.09 1.66
N TRP A 245 3.78 4.83 0.74
CA TRP A 245 2.86 3.70 0.79
C TRP A 245 3.53 2.36 0.46
N ALA A 246 4.75 2.37 -0.10
CA ALA A 246 5.49 1.15 -0.40
C ALA A 246 6.22 0.58 0.83
N TRP A 247 6.44 1.37 1.89
CA TRP A 247 7.23 0.95 3.05
C TRP A 247 6.75 -0.38 3.70
N PRO A 248 5.45 -0.59 3.99
CA PRO A 248 4.96 -1.85 4.54
C PRO A 248 5.25 -3.06 3.65
N VAL A 249 5.14 -2.87 2.33
CA VAL A 249 5.41 -3.91 1.34
C VAL A 249 6.90 -4.19 1.25
N MET A 250 7.78 -3.26 1.64
CA MET A 250 9.24 -3.42 1.61
C MET A 250 9.81 -4.19 2.80
N LEU A 251 9.07 -4.29 3.91
CA LEU A 251 9.56 -4.93 5.14
C LEU A 251 9.90 -6.41 4.91
N PRO A 252 11.09 -6.87 5.34
CA PRO A 252 11.41 -8.30 5.36
C PRO A 252 10.46 -9.00 6.34
N GLY A 253 10.12 -10.27 6.06
CA GLY A 253 9.14 -10.99 6.86
C GLY A 253 9.58 -11.12 8.32
N LEU A 254 8.99 -10.33 9.21
CA LEU A 254 9.02 -10.55 10.66
C LEU A 254 8.55 -11.98 10.91
N LYS A 255 9.41 -12.89 11.36
CA LYS A 255 8.92 -14.23 11.72
C LYS A 255 7.80 -14.04 12.76
N PRO A 256 6.59 -14.61 12.54
CA PRO A 256 5.62 -14.64 13.63
C PRO A 256 6.27 -15.39 14.80
N LEU A 257 6.10 -14.83 16.01
CA LEU A 257 6.49 -15.44 17.27
C LEU A 257 5.87 -16.83 17.41
#